data_AF-A0A947C4V8-F1
#
_entry.id   AF-A0A947C4V8-F1
#
_cell.length_a   1.000
_cell.length_b   1.000
_cell.length_c   1.000
_cell.angle_alpha   90.00
_cell.angle_beta   90.00
_cell.angle_gamma   90.00
#
_symmetry.space_group_name_H-M   'P 1'
#
loop_
_entity.id
_entity.type
_entity.pdbx_description
1 polymer ?
#
loop_
_entity_poly.entity_id
_entity_poly.type
_entity_poly.pdbx_seq_one_letter_code
_entity_poly.pdbx_strand_id
1 'polypeptide(L)' 'QCATGLFCKFPPAAKCGAKNSPGKCQPRPQACTADYDPVCGCDGKTYANACSAQAAGVSIKSKGGCPAP' A
#
# COMPACT_ATOMS: atom_id res chain seq x y z
N GLN A 1 7.16 -3.47 -13.78
CA GLN A 1 6.64 -4.36 -12.73
C GLN A 1 7.78 -4.69 -11.78
N CYS A 2 7.53 -4.83 -10.48
CA CYS A 2 8.56 -5.25 -9.51
C CYS A 2 8.72 -6.77 -9.54
N ALA A 3 9.91 -7.28 -9.18
CA ALA A 3 10.15 -8.73 -9.13
C ALA A 3 9.33 -9.44 -8.04
N THR A 4 9.27 -10.77 -8.11
CA THR A 4 8.54 -11.61 -7.15
C THR A 4 8.99 -11.33 -5.72
N GLY A 5 8.02 -11.11 -4.81
CA GLY A 5 8.29 -10.76 -3.40
C GLY A 5 8.51 -9.26 -3.15
N LEU A 6 8.54 -8.43 -4.19
CA LEU A 6 8.51 -6.98 -4.08
C LEU A 6 7.12 -6.44 -4.40
N PHE A 7 6.81 -5.27 -3.85
CA PHE A 7 5.62 -4.50 -4.21
C PHE A 7 6.03 -3.10 -4.66
N CYS A 8 5.18 -2.47 -5.46
CA CYS A 8 5.42 -1.10 -5.90
C CYS A 8 4.93 -0.13 -4.83
N LYS A 9 5.86 0.55 -4.15
CA LYS A 9 5.56 1.60 -3.16
C LYS A 9 5.49 2.95 -3.85
N PHE A 10 4.28 3.51 -3.97
CA PHE A 10 4.07 4.83 -4.54
C PHE A 10 4.16 5.90 -3.45
N PRO A 11 4.78 7.06 -3.74
CA PRO A 11 4.69 8.21 -2.85
C PRO A 11 3.26 8.77 -2.85
N PRO A 12 2.83 9.48 -1.79
CA PRO A 12 1.50 10.09 -1.71
C PRO A 12 1.20 11.01 -2.92
N ALA A 13 2.21 11.72 -3.40
CA ALA A 13 2.13 12.58 -4.58
C ALA A 13 1.82 11.81 -5.87
N ALA A 14 2.21 10.53 -5.95
CA ALA A 14 1.97 9.69 -7.13
C ALA A 14 0.54 9.16 -7.21
N LYS A 15 -0.33 9.38 -6.20
CA LYS A 15 -1.73 8.93 -6.16
C LYS A 15 -1.90 7.52 -6.73
N CYS A 16 -1.19 6.53 -6.16
CA CYS A 16 -1.25 5.13 -6.62
C CYS A 16 -0.77 4.88 -8.06
N GLY A 17 0.09 5.73 -8.60
CA GLY A 17 0.58 5.62 -9.97
C GLY A 17 -0.34 6.25 -11.01
N ALA A 18 -1.28 7.12 -10.62
CA ALA A 18 -2.31 7.72 -11.49
C ALA A 18 -1.79 8.53 -12.70
N LYS A 19 -0.46 8.68 -12.88
CA LYS A 19 0.17 9.35 -14.03
C LYS A 19 1.53 8.74 -14.42
N ASN A 20 1.65 7.42 -14.44
CA ASN A 20 2.94 6.72 -14.66
C ASN A 20 4.05 7.16 -13.69
N SER A 21 3.68 7.71 -12.53
CA SER A 21 4.66 8.11 -11.54
C SER A 21 5.42 6.87 -11.06
N PRO A 22 6.75 6.85 -11.16
CA PRO A 22 7.53 5.68 -10.77
C PRO A 22 7.39 5.46 -9.26
N GLY A 23 6.86 4.30 -8.89
CA GLY A 23 6.95 3.82 -7.52
C GLY A 23 8.32 3.17 -7.28
N LYS A 24 8.74 3.10 -6.01
CA LYS A 24 9.92 2.35 -5.63
C LYS A 24 9.54 0.91 -5.32
N CYS A 25 10.23 -0.06 -5.91
CA CYS A 25 10.06 -1.45 -5.51
C CYS A 25 10.61 -1.64 -4.09
N GLN A 26 9.76 -2.13 -3.19
CA GLN A 26 10.12 -2.43 -1.82
C GLN A 26 9.78 -3.89 -1.49
N PRO A 27 10.55 -4.54 -0.60
CA PRO A 27 10.25 -5.90 -0.15
C PRO A 27 8.90 -5.97 0.55
N ARG A 28 8.12 -7.01 0.23
CA ARG A 28 6.88 -7.29 0.94
C ARG A 28 7.24 -7.77 2.34
N PRO A 29 6.71 -7.13 3.40
CA PRO A 29 6.90 -7.64 4.75
C PRO A 29 6.23 -9.02 4.87
N GLN A 30 6.94 -9.95 5.49
CA GLN A 30 6.45 -11.31 5.76
C GLN A 30 5.76 -11.42 7.13
N ALA A 31 6.10 -10.52 8.05
CA ALA A 31 5.52 -10.42 9.37
C ALA A 31 5.11 -8.97 9.64
N CYS A 32 3.93 -8.79 10.22
CA CYS A 32 3.37 -7.50 10.60
C CYS A 32 2.92 -7.54 12.04
N THR A 33 3.05 -6.41 12.73
CA THR A 33 2.44 -6.23 14.05
C THR A 33 0.92 -6.23 13.90
N ALA A 34 0.22 -6.64 14.97
CA ALA A 34 -1.23 -6.56 15.06
C ALA A 34 -1.73 -5.15 15.45
N ASP A 35 -0.91 -4.12 15.19
CA ASP A 35 -1.24 -2.74 15.49
C ASP A 35 -2.38 -2.27 14.57
N TYR A 36 -3.32 -1.52 15.13
CA TYR A 36 -4.50 -1.07 14.40
C TYR A 36 -4.33 0.39 13.99
N ASP A 37 -3.75 0.60 12.82
CA ASP A 37 -3.54 1.91 12.18
C ASP A 37 -4.09 1.86 10.75
N PRO A 38 -5.42 1.95 10.57
CA PRO A 38 -6.07 1.61 9.32
C PRO A 38 -5.58 2.49 8.16
N VAL A 39 -5.39 1.87 7.00
CA VAL A 39 -4.93 2.56 5.79
C VAL A 39 -5.79 2.19 4.58
N CYS A 40 -5.94 3.14 3.67
CA CYS A 40 -6.61 2.90 2.40
C CYS A 40 -5.58 2.44 1.37
N GLY A 41 -5.76 1.23 0.84
CA GLY A 41 -4.97 0.70 -0.25
C GLY A 41 -5.28 1.38 -1.58
N CYS A 42 -4.33 1.31 -2.50
CA CYS A 42 -4.52 1.75 -3.88
C CYS A 42 -5.56 0.94 -4.66
N ASP A 43 -5.91 -0.24 -4.14
CA ASP A 43 -6.99 -1.10 -4.62
C ASP A 43 -8.37 -0.70 -4.06
N GLY A 44 -8.44 0.35 -3.23
CA GLY A 44 -9.68 0.80 -2.61
C GLY A 44 -10.11 -0.02 -1.40
N LYS A 45 -9.26 -0.92 -0.87
CA LYS A 45 -9.55 -1.68 0.35
C LYS A 45 -8.91 -1.04 1.57
N THR A 46 -9.64 -1.07 2.68
CA THR A 46 -9.09 -0.70 3.98
C THR A 46 -8.31 -1.87 4.57
N TYR A 47 -7.07 -1.63 4.95
CA TYR A 47 -6.22 -2.58 5.65
C TYR A 47 -6.08 -2.18 7.12
N ALA A 48 -5.92 -3.17 8.01
CA ALA A 48 -5.76 -2.94 9.45
C ALA A 48 -4.52 -2.08 9.77
N ASN A 49 -3.44 -2.24 8.99
CA ASN A 49 -2.28 -1.37 9.05
C ASN A 49 -1.51 -1.31 7.73
N ALA A 50 -0.56 -0.36 7.66
CA ALA A 50 0.37 -0.18 6.57
C ALA A 50 1.11 -1.46 6.19
N CYS A 51 1.55 -2.24 7.19
CA CYS A 51 2.29 -3.47 6.95
C CYS A 51 1.40 -4.53 6.27
N SER A 52 0.16 -4.72 6.71
CA SER A 52 -0.78 -5.66 6.09
C SER A 52 -1.06 -5.31 4.63
N ALA A 53 -1.20 -4.03 4.30
CA ALA A 53 -1.35 -3.57 2.92
C ALA A 53 -0.11 -3.93 2.08
N GLN A 54 1.09 -3.65 2.60
CA GLN A 54 2.35 -3.95 1.93
C GLN A 54 2.60 -5.45 1.78
N ALA A 55 2.23 -6.25 2.79
CA ALA A 55 2.29 -7.70 2.77
C ALA A 55 1.37 -8.26 1.67
N ALA A 56 0.20 -7.65 1.44
CA ALA A 56 -0.68 -7.95 0.32
C ALA A 56 -0.14 -7.44 -1.04
N GLY A 57 0.96 -6.70 -1.05
CA GLY A 57 1.55 -6.11 -2.25
C GLY A 57 0.86 -4.82 -2.70
N VAL A 58 0.08 -4.20 -1.81
CA VAL A 58 -0.73 -3.02 -2.08
C VAL A 58 -0.05 -1.78 -1.51
N SER A 59 0.08 -0.76 -2.35
CA SER A 59 0.53 0.56 -1.91
C SER A 59 -0.55 1.28 -1.15
N ILE A 60 -0.13 2.15 -0.23
CA ILE A 60 -1.03 2.96 0.57
C ILE A 60 -1.39 4.21 -0.22
N LYS A 61 -2.69 4.44 -0.39
CA LYS A 61 -3.27 5.64 -1.00
C LYS A 61 -3.37 6.78 0.01
N SER A 62 -3.89 6.48 1.20
CA SER A 62 -4.05 7.45 2.29
C SER A 62 -3.95 6.78 3.66
N LYS A 63 -3.53 7.56 4.66
CA LYS A 63 -3.69 7.19 6.06
C LYS A 63 -5.17 7.25 6.44
N GLY A 64 -5.63 6.34 7.30
CA GLY A 64 -7.06 6.14 7.57
C GLY A 64 -7.70 5.18 6.57
N GLY A 65 -8.83 4.60 6.96
CA GLY A 65 -9.62 3.72 6.09
C GLY A 65 -10.08 4.41 4.80
N CYS A 66 -10.35 3.63 3.77
CA CYS A 66 -10.95 4.16 2.55
C CYS A 66 -12.33 4.76 2.88
N PRO A 67 -12.70 5.89 2.25
CA PRO A 67 -14.04 6.44 2.40
C PRO A 67 -15.07 5.39 1.95
N ALA A 68 -16.19 5.31 2.67
CA ALA A 68 -17.32 4.51 2.26
C ALA A 68 -17.81 5.00 0.87
N PRO A 69 -18.25 4.08 0.00
CA PRO A 69 -18.73 4.41 -1.35
C PRO A 69 -19.95 5.34 -1.34
#